data_AF-A0A9R1IM27-F1
#
_entry.id   AF-A0A9R1IM27-F1
#
_cell.length_a   1.000
_cell.length_b   1.000
_cell.length_c   1.000
_cell.angle_alpha   90.00
_cell.angle_beta   90.00
_cell.angle_gamma   90.00
#
_symmetry.space_group_name_H-M   'P 1'
#
loop_
_entity.id
_entity.type
_entity.pdbx_description
1 polymer ?
#
loop_
_entity_poly.entity_id
_entity_poly.type
_entity_poly.pdbx_seq_one_letter_code
_entity_poly.pdbx_strand_id
1 'polypeptide(L)'
;MNFQDVYTLEQALNLAPLPRLNTAEDRAEHAERHRRLLVAQEDKRVMADWRQRHPEDVAYEQAYWARRREEDTQRRRASRLDRRRRKALANAQSDLVAAGGRSFFTSNDEQWLDIWLSTSDDTAEDDSGDDDSDLE
;
A
#
# COMPACT_ATOMS: atom_id res chain seq x y z
N MET A 1 -20.10 -14.39 24.39
CA MET A 1 -19.33 -15.48 25.03
C MET A 1 -20.32 -16.58 25.37
N ASN A 2 -20.48 -17.56 24.48
CA ASN A 2 -21.51 -18.62 24.59
C ASN A 2 -20.81 -19.98 24.59
N PHE A 3 -20.39 -20.46 25.77
CA PHE A 3 -19.99 -21.86 25.92
C PHE A 3 -21.27 -22.69 26.04
N GLN A 4 -21.56 -23.53 25.05
CA GLN A 4 -22.85 -24.23 24.91
C GLN A 4 -23.07 -25.34 25.96
N ASP A 5 -22.01 -25.83 26.60
CA ASP A 5 -22.05 -26.99 27.51
C ASP A 5 -21.62 -26.67 28.95
N VAL A 6 -21.82 -25.44 29.41
CA VAL A 6 -21.33 -24.98 30.71
C VAL A 6 -22.50 -24.55 31.61
N TYR A 7 -22.73 -25.31 32.68
CA TYR A 7 -23.87 -25.13 33.57
C TYR A 7 -23.53 -24.40 34.87
N THR A 8 -22.24 -24.19 35.17
CA THR A 8 -21.78 -23.48 36.37
C THR A 8 -20.73 -22.43 36.05
N LEU A 9 -20.71 -21.36 36.85
CA LEU A 9 -19.76 -20.25 36.69
C LEU A 9 -18.29 -20.71 36.80
N GLU A 10 -17.98 -21.65 37.69
CA GLU A 10 -16.62 -22.20 37.83
C GLU A 10 -16.16 -22.98 36.60
N GLN A 11 -17.06 -23.74 35.96
CA GLN A 11 -16.73 -24.45 34.72
C GLN A 11 -16.47 -23.45 33.58
N ALA A 12 -17.20 -22.34 33.54
CA ALA A 12 -16.99 -21.28 32.55
C ALA A 12 -15.65 -20.59 32.75
N LEU A 13 -15.26 -20.33 34.01
CA LEU A 13 -13.98 -19.72 34.35
C LEU A 13 -12.79 -20.65 34.05
N ASN A 14 -12.95 -21.97 34.18
CA ASN A 14 -11.91 -22.95 33.84
C ASN A 14 -11.72 -23.14 32.33
N LEU A 15 -12.78 -22.98 31.53
CA LEU A 15 -12.73 -23.10 30.06
C LEU A 15 -12.38 -21.80 29.37
N ALA A 16 -12.63 -20.66 30.01
CA ALA A 16 -12.26 -19.36 29.49
C ALA A 16 -10.72 -19.29 29.39
N PRO A 17 -10.16 -18.93 28.22
CA PRO A 17 -8.74 -18.65 28.13
C PRO A 17 -8.40 -17.55 29.14
N LEU A 18 -7.26 -17.69 29.83
CA LEU A 18 -6.76 -16.69 30.79
C LEU A 18 -6.87 -15.30 30.16
N PRO A 19 -7.48 -14.31 30.85
CA PRO A 19 -7.55 -12.95 30.35
C PRO A 19 -6.19 -12.49 29.81
N ARG A 20 -6.15 -12.05 28.56
CA ARG A 20 -4.92 -11.60 27.84
C ARG A 20 -4.25 -10.36 28.47
N LEU A 21 -4.71 -9.91 29.64
CA LEU A 21 -4.15 -8.79 30.42
C LEU A 21 -3.61 -9.28 31.78
N ASN A 22 -3.33 -10.58 31.90
CA ASN A 22 -2.86 -11.17 33.15
C ASN A 22 -1.34 -11.13 33.32
N THR A 23 -0.56 -11.09 32.22
CA THR A 23 0.89 -10.99 32.34
C THR A 23 1.33 -9.55 32.56
N ALA A 24 2.47 -9.36 33.22
CA ALA A 24 3.05 -8.03 33.39
C ALA A 24 3.48 -7.42 32.04
N GLU A 25 3.85 -8.28 31.08
CA GLU A 25 4.24 -7.91 29.72
C GLU A 25 3.06 -7.31 28.94
N ASP A 26 1.88 -7.96 28.96
CA ASP A 26 0.68 -7.46 28.28
C ASP A 26 0.27 -6.07 28.81
N ARG A 27 0.39 -5.86 30.14
CA ARG A 27 0.09 -4.57 30.77
C ARG A 27 1.12 -3.50 30.39
N ALA A 28 2.39 -3.87 30.27
CA ALA A 28 3.44 -2.96 29.84
C ALA A 28 3.26 -2.54 28.38
N GLU A 29 2.96 -3.48 27.48
CA GLU A 29 2.67 -3.20 26.08
C GLU A 29 1.44 -2.30 25.93
N HIS A 30 0.36 -2.61 26.66
CA HIS A 30 -0.84 -1.77 26.65
C HIS A 30 -0.54 -0.34 27.15
N ALA A 31 0.23 -0.20 28.23
CA ALA A 31 0.63 1.11 28.73
C ALA A 31 1.51 1.88 27.73
N GLU A 32 2.40 1.19 27.03
CA GLU A 32 3.24 1.80 26.00
C GLU A 32 2.40 2.27 24.81
N ARG A 33 1.50 1.42 24.29
CA ARG A 33 0.56 1.80 23.23
C ARG A 33 -0.27 3.00 23.66
N HIS A 34 -0.77 3.00 24.89
CA HIS A 34 -1.56 4.12 25.41
C HIS A 34 -0.76 5.42 25.48
N ARG A 35 0.52 5.37 25.89
CA ARG A 35 1.41 6.55 25.85
C ARG A 35 1.62 7.06 24.43
N ARG A 36 1.86 6.17 23.47
CA ARG A 36 2.03 6.55 22.06
C ARG A 36 0.77 7.20 21.50
N LEU A 37 -0.42 6.69 21.86
CA LEU A 37 -1.69 7.28 21.47
C LEU A 37 -1.87 8.69 22.03
N LEU A 38 -1.52 8.92 23.30
CA LEU A 38 -1.58 10.26 23.90
C LEU A 38 -0.64 11.24 23.18
N VAL A 39 0.57 10.80 22.83
CA VAL A 39 1.52 11.63 22.06
C VAL A 39 0.96 11.94 20.67
N ALA A 40 0.44 10.94 19.96
CA ALA A 40 -0.15 11.14 18.64
C ALA A 40 -1.37 12.08 18.69
N GLN A 41 -2.20 11.99 19.73
CA GLN A 41 -3.35 12.88 19.90
C GLN A 41 -2.92 14.33 20.13
N GLU A 42 -1.88 14.54 20.94
CA GLU A 42 -1.36 15.89 21.16
C GLU A 42 -0.68 16.45 19.91
N ASP A 43 0.08 15.64 19.19
CA ASP A 43 0.68 16.02 17.91
C ASP A 43 -0.39 16.43 16.89
N LYS A 44 -1.48 15.67 16.77
CA LYS A 44 -2.63 16.03 15.93
C LYS A 44 -3.20 17.41 16.30
N ARG A 45 -3.36 17.72 17.59
CA ARG A 45 -3.84 19.04 18.04
C ARG A 45 -2.89 20.16 17.68
N VAL A 46 -1.59 19.98 17.95
CA VAL A 46 -0.56 20.97 17.62
C VAL A 46 -0.50 21.22 16.11
N MET A 47 -0.58 20.15 15.31
CA MET A 47 -0.61 20.25 13.84
C MET A 47 -1.88 20.91 13.33
N ALA A 48 -3.04 20.67 13.93
CA ALA A 48 -4.29 21.35 13.58
C ALA A 48 -4.19 22.86 13.83
N ASP A 49 -3.71 23.25 15.02
CA ASP A 49 -3.52 24.66 15.35
C ASP A 49 -2.48 25.33 14.45
N TRP A 50 -1.42 24.61 14.06
CA TRP A 50 -0.42 25.11 13.12
C TRP A 50 -1.04 25.34 11.74
N ARG A 51 -1.79 24.36 11.20
CA ARG A 51 -2.49 24.50 9.91
C ARG A 51 -3.47 25.68 9.90
N GLN A 52 -4.17 25.90 11.01
CA GLN A 52 -5.08 27.05 11.14
C GLN A 52 -4.33 28.39 11.10
N ARG A 53 -3.15 28.46 11.73
CA ARG A 53 -2.31 29.67 11.76
C ARG A 53 -1.57 29.92 10.44
N HIS A 54 -1.36 28.87 9.63
CA HIS A 54 -0.54 28.90 8.42
C HIS A 54 -1.30 28.42 7.17
N PRO A 55 -2.41 29.07 6.77
CA PRO A 55 -3.21 28.62 5.63
C PRO A 55 -2.47 28.73 4.29
N GLU A 56 -1.54 29.68 4.15
CA GLU A 56 -0.72 29.84 2.94
C GLU A 56 0.25 28.67 2.75
N ASP A 57 0.91 28.23 3.82
CA ASP A 57 1.84 27.10 3.79
C ASP A 57 1.10 25.79 3.48
N VAL A 58 -0.09 25.60 4.06
CA VAL A 58 -0.96 24.45 3.77
C VAL A 58 -1.39 24.44 2.31
N ALA A 59 -1.82 25.58 1.76
CA ALA A 59 -2.22 25.68 0.36
C ALA A 59 -1.04 25.39 -0.58
N TYR A 60 0.15 25.91 -0.26
CA TYR A 60 1.37 25.65 -1.01
C TYR A 60 1.73 24.15 -1.00
N GLU A 61 1.72 23.51 0.17
CA GLU A 61 2.01 22.09 0.31
C GLU A 61 1.01 21.23 -0.49
N GLN A 62 -0.29 21.52 -0.38
CA GLN A 62 -1.32 20.83 -1.15
C GLN A 62 -1.09 20.97 -2.66
N ALA A 63 -0.79 22.18 -3.14
CA ALA A 63 -0.50 22.42 -4.56
C ALA A 63 0.77 21.68 -5.02
N TYR A 64 1.82 21.68 -4.20
CA TYR A 64 3.05 20.97 -4.47
C TYR A 64 2.81 19.46 -4.61
N TRP A 65 2.10 18.86 -3.66
CA TRP A 65 1.81 17.42 -3.69
C TRP A 65 0.82 17.05 -4.78
N ALA A 66 -0.16 17.89 -5.09
CA ALA A 66 -1.06 17.69 -6.23
C ALA A 66 -0.28 17.61 -7.55
N ARG A 67 0.60 18.59 -7.80
CA ARG A 67 1.48 18.59 -8.97
C ARG A 67 2.37 17.35 -9.01
N ARG A 68 3.00 17.00 -7.87
CA ARG A 68 3.90 15.84 -7.79
C ARG A 68 3.17 14.52 -8.03
N ARG A 69 1.95 14.37 -7.52
CA ARG A 69 1.09 13.20 -7.81
C ARG A 69 0.76 13.13 -9.29
N GLU A 70 0.41 14.24 -9.93
CA GLU A 70 0.15 14.27 -11.36
C GLU A 70 1.39 13.86 -12.17
N GLU A 71 2.54 14.46 -11.91
CA GLU A 71 3.81 14.10 -12.56
C GLU A 71 4.15 12.61 -12.40
N ASP A 72 3.98 12.08 -11.19
CA ASP A 72 4.19 10.66 -10.91
C ASP A 72 3.21 9.77 -11.67
N THR A 73 1.92 10.13 -11.76
CA THR A 73 0.95 9.38 -12.55
C THR A 73 1.29 9.38 -14.04
N GLN A 74 1.75 10.52 -14.57
CA GLN A 74 2.20 10.62 -15.96
C GLN A 74 3.44 9.78 -16.21
N ARG A 75 4.44 9.81 -15.30
CA ARG A 75 5.63 8.95 -15.38
C ARG A 75 5.26 7.48 -15.38
N ARG A 76 4.33 7.05 -14.50
CA ARG A 76 3.85 5.67 -14.45
C ARG A 76 3.14 5.29 -15.76
N ARG A 77 2.25 6.15 -16.28
CA ARG A 77 1.57 5.92 -17.57
C ARG A 77 2.56 5.79 -18.72
N ALA A 78 3.53 6.70 -18.82
CA ALA A 78 4.56 6.66 -19.84
C ALA A 78 5.39 5.37 -19.75
N SER A 79 5.83 4.98 -18.55
CA SER A 79 6.57 3.74 -18.32
C SER A 79 5.76 2.50 -18.70
N ARG A 80 4.46 2.47 -18.38
CA ARG A 80 3.55 1.38 -18.78
C ARG A 80 3.41 1.29 -20.30
N LEU A 81 3.24 2.43 -20.99
CA LEU A 81 3.14 2.47 -22.45
C LEU A 81 4.45 2.02 -23.11
N ASP A 82 5.59 2.48 -22.61
CA ASP A 82 6.90 2.05 -23.08
C ASP A 82 7.08 0.53 -22.95
N ARG A 83 6.74 -0.03 -21.77
CA ARG A 83 6.79 -1.47 -21.53
C ARG A 83 5.92 -2.26 -22.51
N ARG A 84 4.69 -1.79 -22.75
CA ARG A 84 3.76 -2.40 -23.73
C ARG A 84 4.34 -2.36 -25.14
N ARG A 85 4.91 -1.23 -25.55
CA ARG A 85 5.55 -1.07 -26.87
C ARG A 85 6.73 -2.03 -27.05
N ARG A 86 7.63 -2.09 -26.06
CA ARG A 86 8.80 -2.97 -26.08
C ARG A 86 8.43 -4.44 -26.15
N LYS A 87 7.49 -4.88 -25.31
CA LYS A 87 6.98 -6.27 -25.38
C LYS A 87 6.31 -6.59 -26.72
N ALA A 88 5.45 -5.71 -27.22
CA ALA A 88 4.78 -5.92 -28.51
C ALA A 88 5.79 -6.03 -29.66
N LEU A 89 6.83 -5.19 -29.65
CA LEU A 89 7.89 -5.22 -30.65
C LEU A 89 8.71 -6.52 -30.56
N ALA A 90 9.09 -6.94 -29.36
CA ALA A 90 9.82 -8.19 -29.16
C ALA A 90 9.01 -9.43 -29.58
N ASN A 91 7.70 -9.45 -29.26
CA ASN A 91 6.78 -10.49 -29.73
C ASN A 91 6.69 -10.50 -31.26
N ALA A 92 6.49 -9.34 -31.90
CA ALA A 92 6.40 -9.26 -33.36
C ALA A 92 7.69 -9.72 -34.06
N GLN A 93 8.87 -9.42 -33.49
CA GLN A 93 10.14 -9.95 -34.01
C GLN A 93 10.25 -11.47 -33.82
N SER A 94 9.73 -12.00 -32.70
CA SER A 94 9.72 -13.43 -32.43
C SER A 94 8.83 -14.17 -33.43
N ASP A 95 7.62 -13.67 -33.67
CA ASP A 95 6.67 -14.22 -34.64
C ASP A 95 7.24 -14.21 -36.06
N LEU A 96 7.95 -13.12 -36.43
CA LEU A 96 8.60 -13.00 -37.73
C LEU A 96 9.70 -14.06 -37.92
N VAL A 97 10.52 -14.30 -36.89
CA VAL A 97 11.55 -15.36 -36.92
C VAL A 97 10.90 -16.75 -36.96
N ALA A 98 9.82 -16.97 -36.21
CA ALA A 98 9.08 -18.23 -36.21
C ALA A 98 8.45 -18.54 -37.58
N ALA A 99 8.03 -17.51 -38.32
CA ALA A 99 7.55 -17.62 -39.70
C ALA A 99 8.68 -17.82 -40.74
N GLY A 100 9.94 -17.93 -40.32
CA GLY A 100 11.10 -18.08 -41.20
C GLY A 100 11.63 -16.77 -41.79
N GLY A 101 11.13 -15.62 -41.32
CA GLY A 101 11.65 -14.31 -41.66
C GLY A 101 12.93 -13.95 -40.90
N ARG A 102 13.55 -12.82 -41.25
CA ARG A 102 14.75 -12.29 -40.58
C ARG A 102 14.40 -11.11 -39.68
N SER A 103 14.59 -11.27 -38.36
CA SER A 103 14.50 -10.16 -37.39
C SER A 103 15.69 -9.21 -37.53
N PHE A 104 15.48 -7.96 -37.14
CA PHE A 104 16.56 -6.98 -37.02
C PHE A 104 17.30 -7.06 -35.67
N PHE A 105 16.77 -7.83 -34.71
CA PHE A 105 17.48 -8.19 -33.49
C PHE A 105 18.54 -9.25 -33.77
N THR A 106 19.69 -9.10 -33.14
CA THR A 106 20.69 -10.17 -33.08
C THR A 106 20.22 -11.27 -32.12
N SER A 107 20.70 -12.49 -32.28
CA SER A 107 20.28 -13.63 -31.42
C SER A 107 20.62 -13.44 -29.94
N ASN A 108 21.54 -12.54 -29.60
CA ASN A 108 21.96 -12.26 -28.21
C ASN A 108 21.50 -10.88 -27.73
N ASP A 109 20.57 -10.23 -28.42
CA ASP A 109 20.04 -8.94 -27.98
C ASP A 109 19.18 -9.10 -26.73
N GLU A 110 19.47 -8.30 -25.70
CA GLU A 110 18.69 -8.27 -24.45
C GLU A 110 17.22 -7.88 -24.68
N GLN A 111 16.92 -7.23 -25.81
CA GLN A 111 15.56 -6.84 -26.21
C GLN A 111 14.63 -8.06 -26.41
N TRP A 112 15.18 -9.26 -26.60
CA TRP A 112 14.38 -10.49 -26.58
C TRP A 112 13.73 -10.76 -25.21
N LEU A 113 14.35 -10.29 -24.11
CA LEU A 113 13.81 -10.47 -22.75
C LEU A 113 12.51 -9.68 -22.55
N ASP A 114 12.24 -8.67 -23.38
CA ASP A 114 11.05 -7.84 -23.27
C ASP A 114 9.74 -8.61 -23.54
N ILE A 115 9.82 -9.78 -24.18
CA ILE A 115 8.70 -10.74 -24.33
C ILE A 115 8.11 -11.13 -22.96
N TRP A 116 8.95 -11.22 -21.94
CA TRP A 116 8.56 -11.64 -20.60
C TRP A 116 8.05 -10.51 -19.70
N LEU A 117 8.00 -9.26 -20.19
CA LEU A 117 7.48 -8.14 -19.42
C LEU A 117 6.00 -8.34 -19.06
N SER A 118 5.64 -8.11 -17.80
CA SER A 118 4.23 -8.04 -17.41
C SER A 118 3.60 -6.73 -17.89
N THR A 119 2.58 -6.85 -18.74
CA THR A 119 1.82 -5.72 -19.32
C THR A 119 0.41 -5.58 -18.76
N SER A 120 0.02 -6.50 -17.88
CA SER A 120 -1.32 -6.56 -17.29
C SER A 120 -1.63 -5.31 -16.44
N ASP A 121 -2.91 -4.96 -16.44
CA ASP A 121 -3.62 -3.96 -15.65
C ASP A 121 -4.24 -4.59 -14.37
N ASP A 122 -3.92 -5.86 -14.04
CA ASP A 122 -4.53 -6.66 -12.95
C ASP A 122 -4.16 -6.23 -11.54
N THR A 123 -3.59 -5.05 -11.40
CA THR A 123 -3.77 -4.32 -10.17
C THR A 123 -4.44 -3.00 -10.51
N ALA A 124 -5.77 -3.01 -10.40
CA ALA A 124 -6.38 -1.97 -9.58
C ALA A 124 -5.66 -2.02 -8.23
N GLU A 125 -4.46 -1.45 -8.15
CA GLU A 125 -3.82 -1.21 -6.87
C GLU A 125 -4.73 -0.19 -6.25
N ASP A 126 -5.53 -0.70 -5.31
CA ASP A 126 -5.47 -0.22 -3.95
C ASP A 126 -4.98 1.21 -3.99
N ASP A 127 -5.95 2.08 -4.24
CA ASP A 127 -6.01 3.30 -3.48
C ASP A 127 -5.83 2.84 -2.04
N SER A 128 -4.56 2.68 -1.61
CA SER A 128 -4.15 3.00 -0.27
C SER A 128 -4.44 4.50 -0.17
N GLY A 129 -5.74 4.78 -0.14
CA GLY A 129 -6.33 5.89 0.52
C GLY A 129 -5.59 5.91 1.82
N ASP A 130 -4.87 7.00 1.99
CA ASP A 130 -4.52 7.48 3.29
C ASP A 130 -5.86 7.50 4.05
N ASP A 131 -6.14 6.40 4.75
CA ASP A 131 -7.30 6.21 5.60
C ASP A 131 -7.06 7.05 6.85
N ASP A 132 -7.04 8.37 6.66
CA ASP A 132 -7.51 9.32 7.67
C ASP A 132 -9.03 9.14 7.75
N SER A 133 -9.46 7.94 8.20
CA SER A 133 -10.74 7.78 8.86
C SER A 133 -10.64 8.53 10.20
N ASP A 134 -10.82 9.84 10.12
CA ASP A 134 -11.46 10.63 11.16
C ASP A 134 -12.82 9.96 11.45
N LEU A 135 -12.82 9.00 12.37
CA LEU A 135 -14.03 8.47 12.97
C LEU A 135 -14.54 9.51 13.97
N GLU A 136 -15.50 10.30 13.50
CA GLU A 136 -16.45 11.08 14.29
C GLU A 136 -17.31 10.18 15.20
#